data_AF-X0Z8Z0-F1
#
_entry.id   AF-X0Z8Z0-F1
#
_cell.length_a   1.000
_cell.length_b   1.000
_cell.length_c   1.000
_cell.angle_alpha   90.00
_cell.angle_beta   90.00
_cell.angle_gamma   90.00
#
_symmetry.space_group_name_H-M   'P 1'
#
loop_
_entity.id
_entity.type
_entity.pdbx_description
1 polymer ?
#
loop_
_entity_poly.entity_id
_entity_poly.type
_entity_poly.pdbx_seq_one_letter_code
_entity_poly.pdbx_strand_id
1 'polypeptide(L)'
;MPIKKEDIQILAYRQYKYKESYEHICWRLAELTESIKINITNGHDVEALESDNLVFFLKNDTLIEPSRDDIAETAEKIYHNSPEKSKLHWYIAEKTLLLGEIKKALVKNG
;
A
#
# COMPACT_ATOMS: atom_id res chain seq x y z
N MET A 1 -9.45 -13.45 -2.89
CA MET A 1 -10.90 -13.06 -2.80
C MET A 1 -10.93 -11.56 -3.09
N PRO A 2 -11.94 -10.99 -3.77
CA PRO A 2 -11.95 -9.55 -3.98
C PRO A 2 -11.92 -8.83 -2.62
N ILE A 3 -11.04 -7.85 -2.48
CA ILE A 3 -10.94 -7.03 -1.26
C ILE A 3 -12.27 -6.30 -1.09
N LYS A 4 -12.94 -6.49 0.05
CA LYS A 4 -14.22 -5.83 0.31
C LYS A 4 -13.99 -4.46 0.91
N LYS A 5 -14.84 -3.50 0.52
CA LYS A 5 -14.85 -2.15 1.11
C LYS A 5 -15.00 -2.15 2.64
N GLU A 6 -15.75 -3.12 3.16
CA GLU A 6 -15.95 -3.33 4.60
C GLU A 6 -14.64 -3.68 5.33
N ASP A 7 -13.81 -4.52 4.73
CA ASP A 7 -12.51 -4.91 5.29
C ASP A 7 -11.57 -3.69 5.37
N ILE A 8 -11.58 -2.85 4.31
CA ILE A 8 -10.83 -1.59 4.27
C ILE A 8 -11.33 -0.65 5.37
N GLN A 9 -12.65 -0.47 5.50
CA GLN A 9 -13.24 0.38 6.54
C GLN A 9 -12.85 -0.05 7.95
N ILE A 10 -12.95 -1.35 8.26
CA ILE A 10 -12.60 -1.90 9.57
C ILE A 10 -11.12 -1.64 9.87
N LEU A 11 -10.24 -1.91 8.90
CA LEU A 11 -8.81 -1.74 9.09
C LEU A 11 -8.39 -0.26 9.18
N ALA A 12 -8.97 0.61 8.34
CA ALA A 12 -8.72 2.05 8.39
C ALA A 12 -9.18 2.66 9.72
N TYR A 13 -10.34 2.25 10.22
CA TYR A 13 -10.83 2.69 11.52
C TYR A 13 -9.93 2.24 12.68
N ARG A 14 -9.40 1.02 12.62
CA ARG A 14 -8.40 0.54 13.60
C ARG A 14 -7.16 1.41 13.57
N GLN A 15 -6.62 1.70 12.39
CA GLN A 15 -5.45 2.57 12.21
C GLN A 15 -5.70 3.99 12.73
N TYR A 16 -6.87 4.56 12.47
CA TYR A 16 -7.24 5.89 12.96
C TYR A 16 -7.19 6.03 14.47
N LYS A 17 -7.44 4.95 15.22
CA LYS A 17 -7.36 4.95 16.68
C LYS A 17 -5.91 5.01 17.21
N TYR A 18 -4.92 4.66 16.40
CA TYR A 18 -3.52 4.77 16.77
C TYR A 18 -3.03 6.22 16.60
N LYS A 19 -2.29 6.71 17.61
CA LYS A 19 -1.71 8.05 17.58
C LYS A 19 -0.35 8.06 16.86
N GLU A 20 -0.36 7.83 15.55
CA GLU A 20 0.83 8.01 14.70
C GLU A 20 0.96 9.47 14.22
N SER A 21 2.21 9.93 14.05
CA SER A 21 2.51 11.23 13.44
C SER A 21 2.14 11.21 11.96
N TYR A 22 1.84 12.38 11.40
CA TYR A 22 1.47 12.49 9.99
C TYR A 22 2.58 12.01 9.04
N GLU A 23 3.83 12.35 9.35
CA GLU A 23 5.02 11.91 8.61
C GLU A 23 5.14 10.39 8.60
N HIS A 24 4.93 9.73 9.75
CA HIS A 24 5.00 8.28 9.83
C HIS A 24 3.91 7.59 9.00
N ILE A 25 2.71 8.18 8.98
CA ILE A 25 1.60 7.70 8.15
C ILE A 25 1.96 7.82 6.65
N CYS A 26 2.54 8.95 6.24
CA CYS A 26 2.99 9.14 4.86
C CYS A 26 4.07 8.12 4.47
N TRP A 27 5.06 7.92 5.34
CA TRP A 27 6.13 6.94 5.13
C TRP A 27 5.60 5.53 4.98
N ARG A 28 4.70 5.12 5.87
CA ARG A 28 4.07 3.80 5.84
C ARG A 28 3.25 3.58 4.57
N LEU A 29 2.52 4.59 4.11
CA LEU A 29 1.78 4.51 2.86
C LEU A 29 2.74 4.36 1.66
N ALA A 30 3.84 5.12 1.66
CA ALA A 30 4.86 5.03 0.62
C ALA A 30 5.51 3.63 0.58
N GLU A 31 5.91 3.10 1.74
CA GLU A 31 6.50 1.76 1.86
C GLU A 31 5.59 0.68 1.29
N LEU A 32 4.30 0.71 1.64
CA LEU A 32 3.33 -0.24 1.10
C LEU A 32 3.15 -0.09 -0.41
N THR A 33 3.10 1.15 -0.89
CA THR A 33 2.92 1.45 -2.31
C THR A 33 4.10 0.92 -3.12
N GLU A 34 5.33 1.28 -2.75
CA GLU A 34 6.54 0.83 -3.46
C GLU A 34 6.74 -0.68 -3.35
N SER A 35 6.39 -1.28 -2.21
CA SER A 35 6.38 -2.75 -2.06
C SER A 35 5.43 -3.42 -3.04
N ILE A 36 4.26 -2.84 -3.32
CA ILE A 36 3.37 -3.37 -4.34
C ILE A 36 4.00 -3.19 -5.71
N LYS A 37 4.40 -1.96 -6.07
CA LYS A 37 4.94 -1.60 -7.39
C LYS A 37 6.05 -2.52 -7.86
N ILE A 38 7.01 -2.83 -6.99
CA ILE A 38 8.18 -3.63 -7.37
C ILE A 38 7.86 -5.13 -7.56
N ASN A 39 6.77 -5.62 -6.97
CA ASN A 39 6.44 -7.05 -6.93
C ASN A 39 5.42 -7.49 -8.00
N ILE A 40 4.84 -6.56 -8.76
CA ILE A 40 3.87 -6.86 -9.81
C ILE A 40 4.30 -6.32 -11.18
N THR A 41 3.74 -6.87 -12.25
CA THR A 41 4.10 -6.48 -13.62
C THR A 41 3.57 -5.10 -14.01
N ASN A 42 2.38 -4.74 -13.54
CA ASN A 42 1.71 -3.45 -13.76
C ASN A 42 1.90 -2.48 -12.58
N GLY A 43 3.07 -2.52 -11.94
CA GLY A 43 3.36 -1.68 -10.78
C GLY A 43 3.27 -0.18 -11.06
N HIS A 44 3.52 0.24 -12.30
CA HIS A 44 3.42 1.65 -12.69
C HIS A 44 1.99 2.23 -12.60
N ASP A 45 0.96 1.38 -12.54
CA ASP A 45 -0.44 1.82 -12.38
C ASP A 45 -0.83 2.04 -10.91
N VAL A 46 0.04 1.69 -9.96
CA VAL A 46 -0.26 1.76 -8.53
C VAL A 46 0.16 3.10 -7.98
N GLU A 47 -0.82 3.92 -7.59
CA GLU A 47 -0.56 5.23 -6.99
C GLU A 47 -0.92 5.27 -5.50
N ALA A 48 -0.14 6.01 -4.72
CA ALA A 48 -0.28 6.02 -3.26
C ALA A 48 -1.62 6.61 -2.79
N LEU A 49 -2.13 7.62 -3.50
CA LEU A 49 -3.34 8.37 -3.15
C LEU A 49 -4.54 7.99 -4.02
N GLU A 50 -4.49 6.81 -4.64
CA GLU A 50 -5.58 6.27 -5.46
C GLU A 50 -6.02 4.91 -4.93
N SER A 51 -7.30 4.61 -5.15
CA SER A 51 -7.86 3.30 -4.81
C SER A 51 -7.71 2.37 -6.00
N ASP A 52 -7.03 1.23 -5.81
CA ASP A 52 -6.73 0.33 -6.93
C ASP A 52 -7.70 -0.84 -6.99
N ASN A 53 -8.46 -0.93 -8.09
CA ASN A 53 -9.09 -2.18 -8.50
C ASN A 53 -8.12 -2.97 -9.37
N LEU A 54 -7.07 -3.49 -8.73
CA LEU A 54 -5.94 -4.06 -9.44
C LEU A 54 -6.15 -5.55 -9.77
N VAL A 55 -6.04 -5.90 -11.05
CA VAL A 55 -5.68 -7.25 -11.49
C VAL A 55 -4.18 -7.26 -11.72
N PHE A 56 -3.46 -8.19 -11.11
CA PHE A 56 -2.00 -8.21 -11.16
C PHE A 56 -1.43 -9.59 -11.51
N PHE A 57 -0.24 -9.58 -12.08
CA PHE A 57 0.64 -10.74 -12.18
C PHE A 57 1.90 -10.48 -11.36
N LEU A 58 2.42 -11.53 -10.73
CA LEU A 58 3.65 -11.44 -9.94
C LEU A 58 4.85 -11.25 -10.89
N LYS A 59 5.76 -10.34 -10.52
CA LYS A 59 6.98 -10.09 -11.28
C LYS A 59 8.09 -11.08 -10.94
N ASN A 60 8.09 -11.56 -9.70
CA ASN A 60 9.11 -12.46 -9.14
C ASN A 60 8.43 -13.56 -8.32
N ASP A 61 9.14 -14.66 -8.09
CA ASP A 61 8.66 -15.78 -7.25
C ASP A 61 8.85 -15.51 -5.74
N THR A 62 9.56 -14.44 -5.40
CA THR A 62 9.81 -14.00 -4.03
C THR A 62 9.45 -12.54 -3.84
N LEU A 63 9.17 -12.16 -2.59
CA LEU A 63 8.89 -10.77 -2.24
C LEU A 63 10.19 -9.97 -2.25
N ILE A 64 10.22 -8.90 -3.03
CA ILE A 64 11.31 -7.93 -3.06
C ILE A 64 10.91 -6.72 -2.21
N GLU A 65 11.78 -6.31 -1.30
CA GLU A 65 11.61 -5.08 -0.53
C GLU A 65 12.01 -3.86 -1.39
N PRO A 66 11.23 -2.77 -1.36
CA PRO A 66 11.58 -1.55 -2.08
C PRO A 66 12.81 -0.86 -1.47
N SER A 67 13.49 -0.03 -2.25
CA SER A 67 14.63 0.74 -1.72
C SER A 67 14.15 1.86 -0.82
N ARG A 68 14.99 2.26 0.14
CA ARG A 68 14.68 3.39 1.03
C ARG A 68 14.50 4.71 0.26
N ASP A 69 15.23 4.88 -0.84
CA ASP A 69 15.17 6.10 -1.64
C ASP A 69 13.84 6.20 -2.39
N ASP A 70 13.34 5.09 -2.95
CA ASP A 70 12.02 5.03 -3.58
C ASP A 70 10.91 5.34 -2.56
N ILE A 71 11.03 4.78 -1.35
CA ILE A 71 10.08 5.06 -0.25
C ILE A 71 10.12 6.55 0.11
N ALA A 72 11.30 7.13 0.25
CA ALA A 72 11.47 8.52 0.64
C ALA A 72 10.86 9.47 -0.40
N GLU A 73 11.11 9.23 -1.69
CA GLU A 73 10.56 10.03 -2.78
C GLU A 73 9.02 10.00 -2.78
N THR A 74 8.43 8.81 -2.65
CA THR A 74 6.97 8.67 -2.59
C THR A 74 6.39 9.26 -1.31
N ALA A 75 7.06 9.13 -0.16
CA ALA A 75 6.63 9.73 1.10
C ALA A 75 6.62 11.27 1.03
N GLU A 76 7.64 11.86 0.42
CA GLU A 76 7.73 13.30 0.20
C GLU A 76 6.57 13.79 -0.69
N LYS A 77 6.28 13.09 -1.80
CA LYS A 77 5.13 13.40 -2.67
C LYS A 77 3.80 13.35 -1.91
N ILE A 78 3.59 12.32 -1.08
CA ILE A 78 2.37 12.21 -0.27
C ILE A 78 2.27 13.38 0.71
N TYR A 79 3.35 13.67 1.42
CA TYR A 79 3.40 14.75 2.41
C TYR A 79 3.10 16.11 1.76
N HIS A 80 3.70 16.37 0.60
CA HIS A 80 3.52 17.63 -0.13
C HIS A 80 2.07 17.81 -0.64
N ASN A 81 1.41 16.72 -1.04
CA ASN A 81 0.00 16.73 -1.41
C ASN A 81 -0.93 16.94 -0.20
N SER A 82 -0.43 16.76 1.03
CA SER A 82 -1.13 17.01 2.29
C SER A 82 -2.57 16.45 2.36
N PRO A 83 -2.80 15.17 2.00
CA PRO A 83 -4.13 14.55 2.10
C PRO A 83 -4.62 14.48 3.56
N GLU A 84 -5.94 14.43 3.73
CA GLU A 84 -6.56 14.23 5.04
C GLU A 84 -6.10 12.90 5.67
N LYS A 85 -5.85 12.92 6.99
CA LYS A 85 -5.39 11.74 7.75
C LYS A 85 -6.34 10.54 7.64
N SER A 86 -7.65 10.78 7.58
CA SER A 86 -8.66 9.74 7.35
C SER A 86 -8.48 9.03 6.00
N LYS A 87 -8.17 9.80 4.94
CA LYS A 87 -7.88 9.25 3.60
C LYS A 87 -6.58 8.47 3.59
N LEU A 88 -5.54 8.95 4.26
CA LEU A 88 -4.28 8.20 4.40
C LEU A 88 -4.50 6.83 5.04
N HIS A 89 -5.25 6.75 6.15
CA HIS A 89 -5.54 5.45 6.77
C HIS A 89 -6.38 4.54 5.87
N TRP A 90 -7.26 5.11 5.05
CA TRP A 90 -7.99 4.35 4.03
C TRP A 90 -7.03 3.72 3.04
N TYR A 91 -6.15 4.51 2.42
CA TYR A 91 -5.17 3.99 1.45
C TYR A 91 -4.23 2.99 2.10
N ILE A 92 -3.73 3.24 3.31
CA ILE A 92 -2.87 2.27 4.02
C ILE A 92 -3.61 0.95 4.23
N ALA A 93 -4.88 0.99 4.65
CA ALA A 93 -5.69 -0.22 4.81
C ALA A 93 -5.84 -0.99 3.50
N GLU A 94 -6.15 -0.30 2.41
CA GLU A 94 -6.28 -0.91 1.08
C GLU A 94 -4.95 -1.53 0.62
N LYS A 95 -3.85 -0.78 0.63
CA LYS A 95 -2.53 -1.27 0.21
C LYS A 95 -2.04 -2.41 1.09
N THR A 96 -2.34 -2.38 2.39
CA THR A 96 -2.04 -3.50 3.31
C THR A 96 -2.74 -4.79 2.87
N LEU A 97 -4.03 -4.69 2.51
CA LEU A 97 -4.80 -5.86 2.07
C LEU A 97 -4.33 -6.36 0.70
N LEU A 98 -4.02 -5.45 -0.24
CA LEU A 98 -3.49 -5.79 -1.56
C LEU A 98 -2.13 -6.48 -1.48
N LEU A 99 -1.19 -5.93 -0.69
CA LEU A 99 0.10 -6.58 -0.44
C LEU A 99 -0.07 -7.94 0.24
N GLY A 100 -1.09 -8.10 1.10
CA GLY A 100 -1.46 -9.37 1.68
C GLY A 100 -1.90 -10.43 0.65
N GLU A 101 -2.67 -10.03 -0.37
CA GLU A 101 -3.04 -10.94 -1.47
C GLU A 101 -1.83 -11.30 -2.35
N ILE A 102 -0.93 -10.34 -2.62
CA ILE A 102 0.34 -10.60 -3.32
C ILE A 102 1.19 -11.63 -2.56
N LYS A 103 1.38 -11.43 -1.25
CA LYS A 103 2.11 -12.38 -0.38
C LYS A 103 1.48 -13.78 -0.40
N LYS A 104 0.15 -13.88 -0.37
CA LYS A 104 -0.55 -15.17 -0.48
C LYS A 104 -0.37 -15.82 -1.85
N ALA A 105 -0.34 -15.03 -2.92
CA ALA A 105 -0.12 -15.56 -4.27
C ALA A 105 1.29 -16.13 -4.44
N LEU A 106 2.31 -15.46 -3.87
CA LEU A 106 3.69 -15.96 -3.84
C LEU A 106 3.80 -17.32 -3.13
N VAL A 107 3.18 -17.46 -1.95
CA VAL A 107 3.19 -18.72 -1.18
C VAL A 107 2.46 -19.87 -1.89
N LYS A 108 1.46 -19.57 -2.73
CA LYS A 108 0.71 -20.61 -3.47
C LYS A 108 1.43 -21.13 -4.71
N ASN A 109 2.37 -20.35 -5.25
CA ASN A 109 3.09 -20.68 -6.48
C ASN A 109 4.47 -21.31 -6.24
N GLY A 110 4.99 -21.26 -5.00
CA GLY A 110 6.20 -21.96 -4.56
C GLY A 110 5.89 -23.29 -3.89
#